data_AF-A0A133ZX09-F1
#
_entry.id   AF-A0A133ZX09-F1
#
_cell.length_a   1.000
_cell.length_b   1.000
_cell.length_c   1.000
_cell.angle_alpha   90.00
_cell.angle_beta   90.00
_cell.angle_gamma   90.00
#
_symmetry.space_group_name_H-M   'P 1'
#
loop_
_entity.id
_entity.type
_entity.pdbx_description
1 polymer ?
#
loop_
_entity_poly.entity_id
_entity_poly.type
_entity_poly.pdbx_seq_one_letter_code
_entity_poly.pdbx_strand_id
1 'polypeptide(L)' 'GWQEAIDSGMQQGMQKGLEEGMQKGLEEGRQEGIVTGVELEKKNIAQSMKKKGFDISLIMELTGLTKEKILSL' A
#
# COMPACT_ATOMS: atom_id res chain seq x y z
N GLY A 1 24.69 -10.15 38.71
CA GLY A 1 23.72 -10.15 39.83
C GLY A 1 22.30 -10.02 39.30
N TRP A 2 21.28 -10.25 40.13
CA TRP A 2 19.86 -10.16 39.71
C TRP A 2 19.50 -8.86 38.99
N GLN A 3 20.12 -7.74 39.39
CA GLN A 3 19.94 -6.44 38.74
C GLN A 3 20.40 -6.44 37.27
N GLU A 4 21.60 -6.95 36.99
CA GLU A 4 22.15 -7.02 35.61
C GLU A 4 21.28 -7.90 34.71
N ALA A 5 20.70 -8.97 35.24
CA ALA A 5 19.81 -9.85 34.49
C ALA A 5 18.49 -9.14 34.12
N ILE A 6 17.92 -8.35 35.04
CA ILE A 6 16.72 -7.56 34.79
C ILE A 6 17.01 -6.46 33.77
N ASP A 7 18.11 -5.73 33.92
CA ASP A 7 18.50 -4.65 33.03
C ASP A 7 18.75 -5.17 31.61
N SER A 8 19.44 -6.32 31.48
CA SER A 8 19.68 -6.97 30.19
C SER A 8 18.38 -7.44 29.54
N GLY A 9 17.47 -8.05 30.31
CA GLY A 9 16.16 -8.48 29.81
C GLY A 9 15.30 -7.30 29.32
N MET A 10 15.31 -6.18 30.05
CA MET A 10 14.60 -4.97 29.64
C MET A 10 15.19 -4.36 28.37
N GLN A 11 16.52 -4.26 28.27
CA GLN A 11 17.19 -3.76 27.06
C GLN A 11 16.89 -4.63 25.84
N GLN A 12 16.98 -5.95 25.97
CA GLN A 12 16.66 -6.88 24.89
C GLN A 12 15.19 -6.78 24.48
N GLY A 13 14.27 -6.71 25.44
CA GLY A 13 12.84 -6.54 25.17
C GLY A 13 12.54 -5.24 24.42
N MET A 14 13.16 -4.13 24.84
CA MET A 14 12.99 -2.84 24.19
C MET A 14 13.58 -2.82 22.77
N GLN A 15 14.79 -3.37 22.59
CA GLN A 15 15.44 -3.44 21.29
C GLN A 15 14.63 -4.29 20.31
N LYS A 16 14.18 -5.48 20.76
CA LYS A 16 13.34 -6.37 19.95
C LYS A 16 12.00 -5.72 19.60
N GLY A 17 11.35 -5.07 20.58
CA GLY A 17 10.08 -4.37 20.34
C GLY A 17 10.22 -3.23 19.33
N LEU A 18 11.31 -2.46 19.41
CA LEU A 18 11.59 -1.38 18.47
C LEU A 18 11.86 -1.92 17.06
N GLU A 19 12.68 -2.96 16.94
CA GLU A 19 13.01 -3.58 15.67
C GLU A 19 11.77 -4.18 14.99
N GLU A 20 10.97 -4.95 15.73
CA GLU A 20 9.72 -5.52 15.21
C GLU A 20 8.72 -4.43 14.81
N GLY A 21 8.58 -3.38 15.62
CA GLY A 21 7.69 -2.26 15.32
C GLY A 21 8.10 -1.52 14.06
N MET A 22 9.39 -1.25 13.89
CA MET A 22 9.93 -0.57 12.71
C MET A 22 9.77 -1.42 11.44
N GLN A 23 10.07 -2.72 11.51
CA GLN A 23 9.91 -3.63 10.37
C GLN A 23 8.45 -3.75 9.93
N LYS A 24 7.52 -3.92 10.88
CA LYS A 24 6.08 -3.98 10.57
C LYS A 24 5.59 -2.69 9.94
N GLY A 25 5.91 -1.54 10.54
CA GLY A 25 5.49 -0.23 10.02
C GLY A 25 6.03 0.06 8.62
N LEU A 26 7.28 -0.33 8.33
CA LEU A 26 7.87 -0.18 7.01
C LEU A 26 7.17 -1.08 5.97
N GLU A 27 6.92 -2.34 6.31
CA GLU A 27 6.27 -3.27 5.40
C GLU A 27 4.81 -2.88 5.12
N GLU A 28 4.05 -2.53 6.15
CA GLU A 28 2.66 -2.04 6.01
C GLU A 28 2.61 -0.77 5.15
N GLY A 29 3.43 0.23 5.46
CA GLY A 29 3.47 1.48 4.68
C GLY A 29 3.90 1.26 3.22
N ARG A 30 4.84 0.33 2.97
CA ARG A 30 5.26 -0.03 1.61
C ARG A 30 4.11 -0.70 0.84
N GLN A 31 3.40 -1.64 1.46
CA GLN A 31 2.29 -2.35 0.83
C GLN A 31 1.13 -1.39 0.53
N GLU A 32 0.74 -0.54 1.48
CA GLU A 32 -0.28 0.49 1.28
C GLU A 32 0.09 1.47 0.16
N GLY A 33 1.36 1.89 0.11
CA GLY A 33 1.87 2.76 -0.95
C GLY A 33 1.79 2.11 -2.33
N ILE A 34 2.16 0.83 -2.45
CA ILE A 34 2.07 0.08 -3.72
C ILE A 34 0.62 -0.06 -4.16
N VAL A 35 -0.28 -0.48 -3.26
CA VAL A 35 -1.70 -0.67 -3.59
C VAL A 35 -2.34 0.65 -4.03
N THR A 36 -2.09 1.74 -3.27
CA THR A 36 -2.62 3.06 -3.58
C THR A 36 -2.08 3.59 -4.90
N GLY A 37 -0.77 3.40 -5.16
CA GLY A 37 -0.13 3.80 -6.41
C GLY A 37 -0.70 3.08 -7.63
N VAL A 38 -0.87 1.75 -7.54
CA VAL A 38 -1.46 0.95 -8.62
C VAL A 38 -2.91 1.37 -8.91
N GLU A 39 -3.72 1.59 -7.88
CA GLU A 39 -5.11 2.02 -8.08
C GLU A 39 -5.22 3.45 -8.64
N LEU A 40 -4.32 4.35 -8.23
CA LEU A 40 -4.25 5.71 -8.79
C LEU A 40 -3.85 5.67 -10.27
N GLU A 41 -2.86 4.86 -10.61
CA GLU A 41 -2.39 4.74 -12.00
C GLU A 41 -3.45 4.17 -12.92
N LYS A 42 -4.17 3.11 -12.49
CA LYS A 42 -5.32 2.58 -13.24
C LYS A 42 -6.37 3.67 -13.52
N LYS A 43 -6.68 4.51 -12.53
CA LYS A 43 -7.62 5.63 -12.70
C LYS A 43 -7.10 6.67 -13.68
N ASN A 44 -5.82 7.04 -13.61
CA ASN A 44 -5.20 8.01 -14.52
C ASN A 44 -5.22 7.53 -15.98
N ILE A 45 -4.89 6.26 -16.21
CA ILE A 45 -4.94 5.62 -17.52
C ILE A 45 -6.39 5.62 -18.03
N ALA A 46 -7.34 5.11 -17.24
CA ALA A 46 -8.75 5.07 -17.61
C ALA A 46 -9.31 6.46 -17.94
N GLN A 47 -8.96 7.47 -17.15
CA GLN A 47 -9.40 8.85 -17.39
C GLN A 47 -8.81 9.41 -18.69
N SER A 48 -7.53 9.12 -18.98
CA SER A 48 -6.88 9.52 -20.23
C SER A 48 -7.51 8.84 -21.44
N MET A 49 -7.85 7.56 -21.34
CA MET A 49 -8.57 6.82 -22.38
C MET A 49 -9.98 7.38 -22.59
N LYS A 50 -10.72 7.64 -21.51
CA LYS A 50 -12.07 8.23 -21.59
C LYS A 50 -12.03 9.59 -22.29
N LYS A 51 -11.07 10.45 -21.95
CA LYS A 51 -10.87 11.76 -22.60
C LYS A 51 -10.52 11.64 -24.09
N LYS A 52 -9.85 10.56 -24.50
CA LYS A 52 -9.52 10.27 -25.89
C LYS A 52 -10.67 9.59 -26.67
N GLY A 53 -11.80 9.32 -26.00
CA GLY A 53 -12.99 8.74 -26.63
C GLY A 53 -12.93 7.23 -26.86
N PHE A 54 -12.04 6.52 -26.14
CA PHE A 54 -12.05 5.06 -26.16
C PHE A 54 -13.36 4.50 -25.60
N ASP A 55 -13.79 3.34 -26.09
CA ASP A 55 -15.00 2.71 -25.63
C ASP A 55 -14.84 2.18 -24.19
N ILE A 56 -15.95 2.15 -23.46
CA ILE A 56 -15.94 1.77 -22.04
C ILE A 56 -15.53 0.30 -21.87
N SER A 57 -15.87 -0.59 -22.82
CA SER A 57 -15.55 -2.02 -22.72
C SER A 57 -14.05 -2.27 -22.78
N LEU A 58 -13.36 -1.58 -23.68
CA LEU A 58 -11.90 -1.63 -23.82
C LEU A 58 -11.20 -1.01 -22.61
N ILE A 59 -11.73 0.09 -22.05
CA ILE A 59 -11.18 0.66 -20.82
C ILE A 59 -11.32 -0.32 -19.66
N MET A 60 -12.46 -1.01 -19.53
CA MET A 60 -12.65 -2.05 -18.52
C MET A 60 -11.65 -3.19 -18.69
N GLU A 61 -11.48 -3.69 -19.92
CA GLU A 61 -10.55 -4.78 -20.24
C GLU A 61 -9.09 -4.43 -19.90
N LEU A 62 -8.64 -3.23 -20.28
CA LEU A 62 -7.25 -2.83 -20.13
C LEU A 62 -6.88 -2.35 -18.72
N THR A 63 -7.84 -1.76 -17.99
CA THR A 63 -7.56 -1.19 -16.66
C THR A 63 -8.06 -2.08 -15.51
N GLY A 64 -8.94 -3.04 -15.80
CA GLY A 64 -9.61 -3.87 -14.80
C GLY A 64 -10.61 -3.09 -13.92
N LEU A 65 -10.92 -1.84 -14.28
CA LEU A 65 -11.92 -1.04 -13.57
C LEU A 65 -13.34 -1.45 -13.99
N THR A 66 -14.28 -1.33 -13.06
CA THR A 66 -15.69 -1.55 -13.38
C THR A 66 -16.25 -0.41 -14.21
N LYS A 67 -17.36 -0.69 -14.91
CA LYS A 67 -18.10 0.31 -15.69
C LYS A 67 -18.46 1.52 -14.83
N GLU A 68 -18.92 1.30 -13.61
CA GLU A 68 -19.34 2.36 -12.68
C GLU A 68 -18.18 3.28 -12.33
N LYS A 69 -17.01 2.69 -12.01
CA LYS A 69 -15.79 3.47 -11.73
C LYS A 69 -15.42 4.32 -12.95
N ILE A 70 -15.39 3.75 -14.14
CA ILE A 70 -15.02 4.48 -15.38
C ILE A 70 -16.02 5.61 -15.69
N LEU A 71 -17.31 5.37 -15.49
CA LEU A 71 -18.35 6.40 -15.68
C LEU A 71 -18.18 7.57 -14.70
N SER A 72 -17.68 7.30 -13.48
CA SER A 72 -17.42 8.32 -12.45
C SER A 72 -16.10 9.11 -12.59
N LEU A 73 -15.17 8.69 -13.46
CA LEU A 73 -13.88 9.37 -13.74
C LEU A 73 -14.01 10.62 -14.61
#